data_AF-A0A2H0REF0-F1
#
_entry.id   AF-A0A2H0REF0-F1
#
_cell.length_a   1.000
_cell.length_b   1.000
_cell.length_c   1.000
_cell.angle_alpha   90.00
_cell.angle_beta   90.00
_cell.angle_gamma   90.00
#
_symmetry.space_group_name_H-M   'P 1'
#
loop_
_entity.id
_entity.type
_entity.pdbx_description
1 polymer ?
#
loop_
_entity_poly.entity_id
_entity_poly.type
_entity_poly.pdbx_seq_one_letter_code
_entity_poly.pdbx_strand_id
1 'polypeptide(L)'
;MLGQSLIGQKLIRRGRVFTVRAVDPYPTDRISPRHREILGCTPGRLVAVPYRGTNIPNITFGSSGVARITELELGDGRTITRPGQISEALGLLEAYREYTYTTPDRR
;
A
#
# COMPACT_ATOMS: atom_id res chain seq x y z
N MET A 1 -0.02 4.60 15.80
CA MET A 1 -0.94 3.61 15.17
C MET A 1 -0.25 3.00 13.96
N LEU A 2 -0.43 1.70 13.67
CA LEU A 2 0.20 1.04 12.51
C LEU A 2 -0.09 1.83 11.22
N GLY A 3 0.93 2.08 10.40
CA GLY A 3 0.77 2.79 9.12
C GLY A 3 0.54 4.31 9.22
N GLN A 4 0.35 4.88 10.40
CA GLN A 4 0.04 6.32 10.53
C GLN A 4 1.17 7.22 10.01
N SER A 5 2.42 6.78 10.10
CA SER A 5 3.59 7.46 9.54
C SER A 5 3.61 7.52 8.01
N LEU A 6 2.76 6.75 7.33
CA LEU A 6 2.59 6.78 5.89
C LEU A 6 1.74 7.98 5.45
N ILE A 7 0.86 8.50 6.30
CA ILE A 7 -0.02 9.62 5.93
C ILE A 7 0.83 10.86 5.67
N GLY A 8 0.66 11.48 4.51
CA GLY A 8 1.48 12.58 4.01
C GLY A 8 2.79 12.14 3.35
N GLN A 9 3.15 10.84 3.40
CA GLN A 9 4.35 10.34 2.74
C GLN A 9 4.18 10.38 1.23
N LYS A 10 5.21 10.91 0.57
CA LYS A 10 5.34 10.85 -0.89
C LYS A 10 5.98 9.52 -1.29
N LEU A 11 5.34 8.81 -2.19
CA LEU A 11 5.84 7.60 -2.84
C LEU A 11 6.16 7.93 -4.30
N ILE A 12 7.34 7.54 -4.76
CA ILE A 12 7.73 7.63 -6.16
C ILE A 12 7.77 6.22 -6.71
N ARG A 13 6.98 5.97 -7.75
CA ARG A 13 6.94 4.68 -8.43
C ARG A 13 6.66 4.86 -9.91
N ARG A 14 7.42 4.16 -10.76
CA ARG A 14 7.33 4.27 -12.23
C ARG A 14 7.37 5.73 -12.72
N GLY A 15 8.25 6.54 -12.12
CA GLY A 15 8.41 7.97 -12.47
C GLY A 15 7.26 8.88 -12.04
N ARG A 16 6.26 8.39 -11.29
CA ARG A 16 5.11 9.16 -10.81
C ARG A 16 5.21 9.37 -9.32
N VAL A 17 4.81 10.56 -8.87
CA VAL A 17 4.71 10.92 -7.45
C VAL A 17 3.28 10.69 -6.99
N PHE A 18 3.15 10.11 -5.81
CA PHE A 18 1.89 9.89 -5.11
C PHE A 18 2.03 10.35 -3.67
N THR A 19 1.00 10.93 -3.08
CA THR A 19 0.95 11.24 -1.65
C THR A 19 -0.09 10.35 -1.00
N VAL A 20 0.31 9.56 0.00
CA VAL A 20 -0.65 8.76 0.78
C VAL A 20 -1.46 9.70 1.66
N ARG A 21 -2.79 9.70 1.51
CA ARG A 21 -3.68 10.59 2.29
C ARG A 21 -4.40 9.86 3.42
N ALA A 22 -4.71 8.59 3.22
CA ALA A 22 -5.32 7.76 4.25
C ALA A 22 -4.87 6.31 4.14
N VAL A 23 -4.82 5.65 5.30
CA VAL A 23 -4.55 4.22 5.43
C VAL A 23 -5.44 3.59 6.48
N ASP A 24 -5.77 2.32 6.29
CA ASP A 24 -6.41 1.48 7.30
C ASP A 24 -5.38 0.48 7.88
N PRO A 25 -5.19 0.43 9.20
CA PRO A 25 -4.27 -0.53 9.82
C PRO A 25 -4.89 -1.93 9.90
N TYR A 26 -4.11 -2.93 9.46
CA TYR A 26 -4.43 -4.36 9.62
C TYR A 26 -3.29 -5.04 10.39
N PRO A 27 -3.32 -4.98 11.74
CA PRO A 27 -2.39 -5.75 12.56
C PRO A 27 -2.54 -7.26 12.30
N THR A 28 -1.48 -8.01 12.57
CA THR A 28 -1.36 -9.45 12.26
C THR A 28 -2.54 -10.30 12.74
N ASP A 29 -3.08 -10.01 13.92
CA ASP A 29 -4.23 -10.69 14.53
C ASP A 29 -5.54 -10.46 13.77
N ARG A 30 -5.66 -9.36 13.02
CA ARG A 30 -6.82 -9.02 12.19
C ARG A 30 -6.70 -9.50 10.74
N ILE A 31 -5.55 -10.05 10.34
CA ILE A 31 -5.37 -10.60 8.99
C ILE A 31 -5.93 -12.02 8.94
N SER A 32 -6.95 -12.21 8.10
CA SER A 32 -7.57 -13.51 7.86
C SER A 32 -6.52 -14.56 7.45
N PRO A 33 -6.62 -15.82 7.93
CA PRO A 33 -5.66 -16.88 7.60
C PRO A 33 -5.36 -17.01 6.10
N ARG A 34 -6.37 -16.86 5.24
CA ARG A 34 -6.24 -16.95 3.77
C ARG A 34 -5.40 -15.84 3.12
N HIS A 35 -5.09 -14.78 3.87
CA HIS A 35 -4.29 -13.64 3.40
C HIS A 35 -2.97 -13.51 4.17
N ARG A 36 -2.61 -14.47 5.02
CA ARG A 36 -1.38 -14.40 5.84
C ARG A 36 -0.09 -14.49 5.03
N GLU A 37 -0.15 -14.91 3.78
CA GLU A 37 1.00 -14.86 2.86
C GLU A 37 1.65 -13.47 2.83
N ILE A 38 0.87 -12.39 2.93
CA ILE A 38 1.41 -11.02 2.95
C ILE A 38 2.34 -10.74 4.14
N LEU A 39 2.22 -11.49 5.24
CA LEU A 39 3.08 -11.34 6.41
C LEU A 39 4.52 -11.85 6.17
N GLY A 40 4.71 -12.70 5.16
CA GLY A 40 6.04 -13.15 4.72
C GLY A 40 6.76 -12.15 3.81
N CYS A 41 6.07 -11.09 3.37
CA CYS A 41 6.67 -10.06 2.54
C CYS A 41 7.62 -9.17 3.38
N THR A 42 8.71 -8.75 2.75
CA THR A 42 9.69 -7.79 3.26
C THR A 42 8.98 -6.53 3.77
N PRO A 43 9.30 -6.02 4.97
CA PRO A 43 8.76 -4.75 5.45
C PRO A 43 9.04 -3.57 4.51
N GLY A 44 8.11 -2.62 4.41
CA GLY A 44 8.24 -1.44 3.55
C GLY A 44 8.03 -1.71 2.07
N ARG A 45 7.39 -2.82 1.70
CA ARG A 45 7.02 -3.14 0.32
C ARG A 45 5.56 -2.82 0.04
N LEU A 46 5.28 -2.41 -1.19
CA LEU A 46 3.92 -2.38 -1.71
C LEU A 46 3.54 -3.79 -2.13
N VAL A 47 2.38 -4.26 -1.69
CA VAL A 47 1.85 -5.59 -2.03
C VAL A 47 0.35 -5.48 -2.29
N ALA A 48 -0.14 -6.16 -3.32
CA ALA A 48 -1.56 -6.30 -3.57
C ALA A 48 -2.11 -7.57 -2.90
N VAL A 49 -3.19 -7.45 -2.13
CA VAL A 49 -3.97 -8.60 -1.63
C VAL A 49 -5.23 -8.75 -2.48
N PRO A 50 -5.49 -9.91 -3.10
CA PRO A 50 -6.69 -10.11 -3.89
C PRO A 50 -7.90 -10.24 -2.97
N TYR A 51 -8.95 -9.44 -3.24
CA TYR A 51 -10.22 -9.50 -2.53
C TYR A 51 -11.37 -9.24 -3.49
N ARG A 52 -12.27 -10.23 -3.66
CA ARG A 52 -13.46 -10.14 -4.54
C ARG A 52 -13.13 -9.60 -5.94
N GLY A 53 -12.08 -10.15 -6.56
CA GLY A 53 -11.64 -9.75 -7.91
C GLY A 53 -10.91 -8.41 -7.99
N THR A 54 -10.63 -7.75 -6.86
CA THR A 54 -9.87 -6.49 -6.82
C THR A 54 -8.54 -6.70 -6.10
N ASN A 55 -7.46 -6.16 -6.65
CA ASN A 55 -6.18 -6.06 -5.96
C ASN A 55 -6.23 -4.90 -4.96
N ILE A 56 -6.14 -5.22 -3.66
CA ILE A 56 -6.16 -4.23 -2.58
C ILE A 56 -4.72 -3.82 -2.26
N PRO A 57 -4.37 -2.52 -2.33
CA PRO A 57 -3.01 -2.03 -2.14
C PRO A 57 -2.65 -1.94 -0.65
N ASN A 58 -1.51 -2.51 -0.27
CA ASN A 58 -1.00 -2.50 1.09
C ASN A 58 0.49 -2.14 1.14
N ILE A 59 0.92 -1.59 2.28
CA ILE A 59 2.33 -1.49 2.67
C ILE A 59 2.57 -2.45 3.84
N THR A 60 3.64 -3.24 3.74
CA THR A 60 4.01 -4.27 4.72
C THR A 60 4.79 -3.69 5.90
N PHE A 61 4.56 -4.23 7.10
CA PHE A 61 5.29 -3.89 8.34
C PHE A 61 5.87 -5.14 9.02
N GLY A 62 6.13 -6.20 8.23
CA GLY A 62 6.62 -7.49 8.73
C GLY A 62 5.64 -8.15 9.70
N SER A 63 6.16 -8.64 10.83
CA SER A 63 5.38 -9.33 11.87
C SER A 63 4.31 -8.46 12.54
N SER A 64 4.35 -7.14 12.35
CA SER A 64 3.36 -6.20 12.90
C SER A 64 2.07 -6.12 12.07
N GLY A 65 2.06 -6.60 10.83
CA GLY A 65 0.92 -6.58 9.93
C GLY A 65 1.14 -5.69 8.70
N VAL A 66 0.06 -5.09 8.21
CA VAL A 66 0.08 -4.24 7.01
C VAL A 66 -0.77 -2.98 7.21
N ALA A 67 -0.53 -1.96 6.39
CA ALA A 67 -1.44 -0.84 6.25
C ALA A 67 -2.01 -0.82 4.83
N ARG A 68 -3.33 -0.88 4.71
CA ARG A 68 -4.01 -0.74 3.43
C ARG A 68 -4.04 0.73 3.05
N ILE A 69 -3.66 1.06 1.82
CA ILE A 69 -3.82 2.41 1.30
C ILE A 69 -5.28 2.59 0.88
N THR A 70 -5.97 3.53 1.51
CA THR A 70 -7.40 3.80 1.25
C THR A 70 -7.62 5.10 0.47
N GLU A 71 -6.64 6.01 0.49
CA GLU A 71 -6.68 7.24 -0.27
C GLU A 71 -5.28 7.64 -0.73
N LEU A 72 -5.16 7.95 -2.02
CA LEU A 72 -3.91 8.36 -2.67
C LEU A 72 -4.16 9.62 -3.50
N GLU A 73 -3.33 10.64 -3.30
CA GLU A 73 -3.29 11.83 -4.14
C GLU A 73 -2.21 11.64 -5.22
N LEU A 74 -2.53 11.96 -6.46
CA LEU A 74 -1.62 11.91 -7.60
C LEU A 74 -0.78 13.20 -7.65
N GLY A 75 0.34 13.18 -8.38
CA GLY A 75 1.18 14.37 -8.56
C GLY A 75 0.49 15.58 -9.24
N ASP A 76 -0.69 15.39 -9.82
CA ASP A 76 -1.54 16.45 -10.38
C ASP A 76 -2.60 16.98 -9.39
N GLY A 77 -2.57 16.53 -8.13
CA GLY A 77 -3.49 16.92 -7.07
C GLY A 77 -4.83 16.16 -7.04
N ARG A 78 -5.11 15.29 -8.01
CA ARG A 78 -6.33 14.45 -7.99
C ARG A 78 -6.22 13.35 -6.95
N THR A 79 -7.32 13.07 -6.26
CA THR A 79 -7.41 11.99 -5.28
C THR A 79 -8.14 10.77 -5.82
N ILE A 80 -7.63 9.59 -5.51
CA ILE A 80 -8.27 8.30 -5.78
C ILE A 80 -8.49 7.52 -4.47
N THR A 81 -9.68 6.97 -4.31
CA THR A 81 -10.11 6.23 -3.11
C THR A 81 -10.54 4.79 -3.42
N ARG A 82 -10.77 4.46 -4.70
CA ARG A 82 -11.15 3.10 -5.10
C ARG A 82 -9.92 2.19 -5.09
N PRO A 83 -9.93 1.05 -4.38
CA PRO A 83 -8.76 0.18 -4.26
C PRO A 83 -8.17 -0.27 -5.60
N GLY A 84 -9.02 -0.62 -6.56
CA GLY A 84 -8.57 -1.01 -7.90
C GLY A 84 -7.83 0.11 -8.62
N GLN A 85 -8.32 1.35 -8.55
CA GLN A 85 -7.65 2.51 -9.14
C GLN A 85 -6.33 2.83 -8.42
N ILE A 86 -6.28 2.68 -7.10
CA ILE A 86 -5.05 2.87 -6.32
C ILE A 86 -4.01 1.82 -6.75
N SER A 87 -4.38 0.54 -6.83
CA SER A 87 -3.49 -0.52 -7.29
C SER A 87 -3.04 -0.32 -8.73
N GLU A 88 -3.93 0.10 -9.63
CA GLU A 88 -3.58 0.39 -11.03
C GLU A 88 -2.59 1.57 -11.13
N ALA A 89 -2.86 2.67 -10.43
CA ALA A 89 -1.99 3.84 -10.39
C ALA A 89 -0.61 3.49 -9.83
N LEU A 90 -0.58 2.69 -8.76
CA LEU A 90 0.64 2.15 -8.17
C LEU A 90 1.21 0.96 -8.94
N GLY A 91 0.59 0.50 -10.04
CA GLY A 91 1.03 -0.64 -10.85
C GLY A 91 1.21 -1.95 -10.08
N LEU A 92 0.27 -2.30 -9.19
CA LEU A 92 0.19 -3.53 -8.40
C LEU A 92 -0.74 -4.54 -9.10
N LEU A 93 -0.22 -5.18 -10.15
CA LEU A 93 -1.03 -6.00 -11.07
C LEU A 93 -1.16 -7.47 -10.61
N GLU A 94 -0.13 -7.98 -9.94
CA GLU A 94 -0.09 -9.35 -9.44
C GLU A 94 -0.30 -9.39 -7.92
N ALA A 95 -1.14 -10.34 -7.48
CA ALA A 95 -1.38 -10.64 -6.08
C ALA A 95 -0.10 -11.12 -5.39
N TYR A 96 0.12 -10.66 -4.15
CA TYR A 96 1.25 -11.02 -3.28
C TYR A 96 2.67 -10.73 -3.82
N ARG A 97 2.79 -10.21 -5.04
CA ARG A 97 4.05 -9.71 -5.56
C ARG A 97 4.50 -8.48 -4.80
N GLU A 98 5.77 -8.46 -4.42
CA GLU A 98 6.40 -7.31 -3.79
C GLU A 98 6.82 -6.27 -4.83
N TYR A 99 6.47 -5.02 -4.55
CA TYR A 99 6.88 -3.88 -5.36
C TYR A 99 7.62 -2.86 -4.52
N THR A 100 8.67 -2.30 -5.10
CA THR A 100 9.43 -1.21 -4.50
C THR A 100 8.81 0.14 -4.83
N TYR A 101 9.10 1.11 -3.98
CA TYR A 101 8.89 2.53 -4.21
C TYR A 101 10.05 3.26 -3.55
N THR A 102 10.31 4.49 -3.98
CA THR A 102 11.23 5.38 -3.27
C THR A 102 10.42 6.48 -2.59
N THR A 103 11.00 7.07 -1.56
CA THR A 103 10.47 8.27 -0.91
C THR A 103 11.42 9.40 -1.24
N PRO A 104 10.97 10.60 -1.63
CA PRO A 104 11.89 11.73 -1.75
C PRO A 104 12.58 11.90 -0.41
N ASP A 105 13.92 11.95 -0.41
CA ASP A 105 14.73 12.03 0.80
C ASP A 105 14.16 13.08 1.76
N ARG A 106 13.98 12.69 3.02
CA ARG A 106 13.80 13.64 4.11
C ARG A 106 15.14 14.36 4.28
N ARG A 107 15.38 15.41 3.51
CA ARG A 107 16.40 16.42 3.88
C ARG A 107 15.92 17.20 5.10
#